data_AF-A0A4U3KYF2-F1
#
_entry.id   AF-A0A4U3KYF2-F1
#
_cell.length_a   1.000
_cell.length_b   1.000
_cell.length_c   1.000
_cell.angle_alpha   90.00
_cell.angle_beta   90.00
_cell.angle_gamma   90.00
#
_symmetry.space_group_name_H-M   'P 1'
#
loop_
_entity.id
_entity.type
_entity.pdbx_description
1 polymer ?
#
loop_
_entity_poly.entity_id
_entity_poly.type
_entity_poly.pdbx_seq_one_letter_code
_entity_poly.pdbx_strand_id
1 'polypeptide(L)'
;MKQKIDHFNEDTNTQRRDFVKKSLIITFSGAAGIRLLSGCKDNDEKEEGEGQEVSPPEDLMQEHGLLNRVLLIYDTCKTHLVNKTAFPKEALSNAANIIRTFVEDYHEKQEENYLFPRFQKANQLTDLVSVLLQQHQAGRRLTDQIIQLTKSQTVTDAENQQLIQLLTLFNTMYRPHEAREDTVLFPAFRKIVSKNEYDSLGEEFENNEHKLFGNDGFEAMVNKVAAIEKSLGIYELSQFTPQV
;
A
#
# COMPACT_ATOMS: atom_id res chain seq x y z
N MET A 1 36.45 -6.31 36.46
CA MET A 1 34.98 -6.41 36.53
C MET A 1 34.49 -6.52 35.09
N LYS A 2 34.13 -7.72 34.64
CA LYS A 2 33.77 -8.03 33.25
C LYS A 2 32.29 -7.73 33.04
N GLN A 3 31.95 -6.86 32.10
CA GLN A 3 30.57 -6.62 31.69
C GLN A 3 30.27 -7.54 30.50
N LYS A 4 29.25 -8.39 30.68
CA LYS A 4 28.74 -9.34 29.69
C LYS A 4 28.14 -8.57 28.52
N ILE A 5 28.53 -8.97 27.32
CA ILE A 5 27.87 -8.63 26.07
C ILE A 5 26.73 -9.64 25.94
N ASP A 6 25.48 -9.18 26.04
CA ASP A 6 24.32 -10.01 25.73
C ASP A 6 24.12 -10.03 24.21
N HIS A 7 24.20 -11.24 23.67
CA HIS A 7 24.01 -11.56 22.28
C HIS A 7 22.50 -11.68 22.04
N PHE A 8 21.89 -10.68 21.39
CA PHE A 8 20.51 -10.80 20.92
C PHE A 8 20.50 -11.68 19.67
N ASN A 9 19.93 -12.87 19.82
CA ASN A 9 19.64 -13.83 18.75
C ASN A 9 18.61 -13.21 17.82
N GLU A 10 18.97 -13.02 16.55
CA GLU A 10 18.07 -12.63 15.49
C GLU A 10 17.56 -13.91 14.83
N ASP A 11 16.41 -14.39 15.29
CA ASP A 11 15.68 -15.49 14.66
C ASP A 11 14.18 -15.20 14.82
N THR A 12 13.64 -14.40 13.90
CA THR A 12 12.20 -14.16 13.77
C THR A 12 11.78 -14.33 12.32
N ASN A 13 11.88 -15.56 11.82
CA ASN A 13 11.00 -16.01 10.75
C ASN A 13 9.65 -16.39 11.36
N THR A 14 8.83 -15.38 11.69
CA THR A 14 7.47 -15.60 12.18
C THR A 14 6.51 -15.61 11.00
N GLN A 15 6.20 -16.80 10.51
CA GLN A 15 5.02 -17.06 9.67
C GLN A 15 3.77 -16.58 10.43
N ARG A 16 3.16 -15.48 9.99
CA ARG A 16 1.98 -14.86 10.60
C ARG A 16 0.66 -15.64 10.42
N ARG A 17 0.68 -16.98 10.31
CA ARG A 17 -0.52 -17.81 10.03
C ARG A 17 -0.83 -18.94 11.03
N ASP A 18 -0.15 -19.03 12.18
CA ASP A 18 -0.29 -20.21 13.07
C ASP A 18 -1.00 -19.98 14.43
N PHE A 19 -1.77 -18.90 14.61
CA PHE A 19 -2.30 -18.55 15.94
C PHE A 19 -3.64 -19.21 16.38
N VAL A 20 -4.25 -20.18 15.67
CA VAL A 20 -5.54 -20.76 16.15
C VAL A 20 -5.62 -22.29 16.25
N LYS A 21 -4.57 -23.06 15.92
CA LYS A 21 -4.70 -24.54 15.90
C LYS A 21 -4.40 -25.30 17.20
N LYS A 22 -4.33 -24.65 18.37
CA LYS A 22 -4.15 -25.38 19.64
C LYS A 22 -4.93 -24.77 20.80
N SER A 23 -6.21 -25.12 20.88
CA SER A 23 -6.92 -25.37 22.15
C SER A 23 -8.34 -25.80 21.84
N LEU A 24 -8.62 -27.12 21.86
CA LEU A 24 -9.93 -27.70 22.15
C LEU A 24 -9.77 -29.23 22.31
N ILE A 25 -9.11 -29.64 23.40
CA ILE A 25 -9.38 -30.96 23.99
C ILE A 25 -10.26 -30.66 25.20
N ILE A 26 -11.59 -30.73 25.01
CA ILE A 26 -12.54 -30.82 26.12
C ILE A 26 -12.98 -32.28 26.21
N THR A 27 -12.42 -32.98 27.19
CA THR A 27 -12.84 -34.30 27.62
C THR A 27 -14.18 -34.16 28.35
N PHE A 28 -15.31 -34.50 27.71
CA PHE A 28 -16.60 -34.57 28.40
C PHE A 28 -16.79 -35.96 29.00
N SER A 29 -16.65 -36.06 30.32
CA SER A 29 -17.19 -37.14 31.13
C SER A 29 -18.49 -36.66 31.78
N GLY A 30 -19.59 -37.43 31.66
CA GLY A 30 -20.74 -37.31 32.55
C GLY A 30 -22.09 -37.05 31.89
N ALA A 31 -23.03 -37.94 32.15
CA ALA A 31 -24.36 -38.08 31.56
C ALA A 31 -25.46 -37.15 32.12
N ALA A 32 -26.55 -37.08 31.33
CA ALA A 32 -27.97 -36.89 31.69
C ALA A 32 -28.53 -35.46 31.87
N GLY A 33 -29.49 -35.11 30.99
CA GLY A 33 -30.47 -34.04 31.25
C GLY A 33 -31.09 -33.42 29.99
N ILE A 34 -32.11 -34.05 29.42
CA ILE A 34 -32.92 -33.51 28.31
C ILE A 34 -33.72 -32.31 28.81
N ARG A 35 -33.56 -31.14 28.16
CA ARG A 35 -34.58 -30.07 28.12
C ARG A 35 -34.83 -29.66 26.67
N LEU A 36 -36.07 -29.85 26.24
CA LEU A 36 -36.61 -29.49 24.92
C LEU A 36 -36.61 -27.96 24.77
N LEU A 37 -35.87 -27.44 23.79
CA LEU A 37 -35.98 -26.04 23.36
C LEU A 37 -36.98 -25.97 22.18
N SER A 38 -38.03 -25.17 22.38
CA SER A 38 -38.99 -24.77 21.36
C SER A 38 -38.43 -23.61 20.56
N GLY A 39 -38.73 -23.60 19.25
CA GLY A 39 -37.99 -22.86 18.24
C GLY A 39 -38.12 -21.33 18.27
N CYS A 40 -36.98 -20.68 18.08
CA CYS A 40 -36.80 -19.59 17.11
C CYS A 40 -35.60 -20.01 16.25
N LYS A 41 -35.86 -20.22 14.97
CA LYS A 41 -34.86 -20.63 13.98
C LYS A 41 -34.30 -19.35 13.38
N ASP A 42 -33.42 -18.68 14.14
CA ASP A 42 -32.52 -17.71 13.57
C ASP A 42 -31.44 -18.51 12.84
N ASN A 43 -31.52 -18.51 11.51
CA ASN A 43 -30.42 -18.95 10.66
C ASN A 43 -29.31 -17.89 10.74
N ASP A 44 -28.69 -17.75 11.91
CA ASP A 44 -27.36 -17.18 12.03
C ASP A 44 -26.39 -18.30 11.65
N GLU A 45 -26.21 -18.49 10.35
CA GLU A 45 -25.00 -19.10 9.83
C GLU A 45 -23.85 -18.21 10.29
N LYS A 46 -23.25 -18.60 11.42
CA LYS A 46 -21.92 -18.15 11.80
C LYS A 46 -20.99 -18.66 10.71
N GLU A 47 -20.68 -17.80 9.75
CA GLU A 47 -19.45 -17.89 8.96
C GLU A 47 -18.29 -17.86 9.97
N GLU A 48 -17.85 -19.07 10.37
CA GLU A 48 -16.62 -19.26 11.11
C GLU A 48 -15.44 -18.97 10.18
N GLY A 49 -15.07 -17.69 10.14
CA GLY A 49 -13.69 -17.20 9.99
C GLY A 49 -12.82 -17.87 8.92
N GLU A 50 -13.13 -17.63 7.66
CA GLU A 50 -12.06 -17.32 6.70
C GLU A 50 -11.55 -15.92 7.07
N GLY A 51 -10.24 -15.75 7.26
CA GLY A 51 -9.67 -14.43 7.51
C GLY A 51 -10.20 -13.50 6.43
N GLN A 52 -10.85 -12.41 6.83
CA GLN A 52 -11.59 -11.51 5.95
C GLN A 52 -10.76 -11.24 4.69
N GLU A 53 -11.20 -11.80 3.55
CA GLU A 53 -10.59 -11.58 2.24
C GLU A 53 -10.52 -10.05 2.04
N VAL A 54 -9.33 -9.53 1.78
CA VAL A 54 -9.10 -8.08 1.72
C VAL A 54 -9.96 -7.54 0.58
N SER A 55 -10.87 -6.62 0.88
CA SER A 55 -11.77 -6.14 -0.16
C SER A 55 -10.99 -5.32 -1.21
N PRO A 56 -11.39 -5.30 -2.50
CA PRO A 56 -10.61 -4.60 -3.52
C PRO A 56 -10.28 -3.12 -3.18
N PRO A 57 -11.20 -2.30 -2.63
CA PRO A 57 -10.85 -0.98 -2.12
C PRO A 57 -9.89 -0.98 -0.93
N GLU A 58 -9.97 -1.96 -0.04
CA GLU A 58 -9.03 -2.07 1.07
C GLU A 58 -7.61 -2.39 0.56
N ASP A 59 -7.51 -3.24 -0.46
CA ASP A 59 -6.25 -3.55 -1.14
C ASP A 59 -5.62 -2.29 -1.75
N LEU A 60 -6.39 -1.57 -2.57
CA LEU A 60 -5.97 -0.28 -3.15
C LEU A 60 -5.58 0.76 -2.07
N MET A 61 -6.29 0.80 -0.94
CA MET A 61 -5.96 1.71 0.17
C MET A 61 -4.66 1.30 0.89
N GLN A 62 -4.35 0.00 1.00
CA GLN A 62 -3.06 -0.45 1.53
C GLN A 62 -1.92 -0.03 0.59
N GLU A 63 -2.15 -0.09 -0.71
CA GLU A 63 -1.22 0.39 -1.74
C GLU A 63 -1.00 1.91 -1.65
N HIS A 64 -2.03 2.70 -1.36
CA HIS A 64 -1.88 4.12 -0.99
C HIS A 64 -1.06 4.34 0.29
N GLY A 65 -1.16 3.43 1.25
CA GLY A 65 -0.28 3.42 2.42
C GLY A 65 1.21 3.28 2.05
N LEU A 66 1.51 2.45 1.05
CA LEU A 66 2.86 2.34 0.48
C LEU A 66 3.26 3.61 -0.28
N LEU A 67 2.37 4.16 -1.12
CA LEU A 67 2.60 5.42 -1.83
C LEU A 67 2.97 6.55 -0.86
N ASN A 68 2.21 6.72 0.23
CA ASN A 68 2.48 7.71 1.28
C ASN A 68 3.91 7.63 1.85
N ARG A 69 4.43 6.41 2.04
CA ARG A 69 5.81 6.20 2.49
C ARG A 69 6.83 6.61 1.43
N VAL A 70 6.54 6.36 0.15
CA VAL A 70 7.37 6.86 -0.95
C VAL A 70 7.32 8.40 -1.06
N LEU A 71 6.16 9.03 -0.81
CA LEU A 71 6.05 10.50 -0.76
C LEU A 71 6.91 11.09 0.38
N LEU A 72 7.00 10.42 1.53
CA LEU A 72 7.90 10.79 2.62
C LEU A 72 9.39 10.65 2.22
N ILE A 73 9.74 9.58 1.50
CA ILE A 73 11.08 9.42 0.92
C ILE A 73 11.41 10.58 -0.03
N TYR A 74 10.47 10.96 -0.91
CA TYR A 74 10.64 12.09 -1.83
C TYR A 74 10.84 13.42 -1.10
N ASP A 75 10.08 13.71 -0.04
CA ASP A 75 10.27 14.92 0.76
C ASP A 75 11.62 14.93 1.49
N THR A 76 12.09 13.77 1.96
CA THR A 76 13.41 13.61 2.59
C THR A 76 14.54 13.86 1.58
N CYS A 77 14.50 13.20 0.42
CA CYS A 77 15.45 13.42 -0.66
C CYS A 77 15.45 14.88 -1.13
N LYS A 78 14.28 15.49 -1.30
CA LYS A 78 14.14 16.92 -1.63
C LYS A 78 14.80 17.81 -0.60
N THR A 79 14.62 17.54 0.69
CA THR A 79 15.25 18.30 1.78
C THR A 79 16.78 18.24 1.67
N HIS A 80 17.34 17.06 1.38
CA HIS A 80 18.78 16.94 1.16
C HIS A 80 19.27 17.70 -0.07
N LEU A 81 18.53 17.65 -1.19
CA LEU A 81 18.84 18.38 -2.43
C LEU A 81 18.81 19.90 -2.21
N VAL A 82 17.84 20.42 -1.46
CA VAL A 82 17.72 21.85 -1.12
C VAL A 82 18.90 22.29 -0.25
N ASN A 83 19.22 21.50 0.78
CA ASN A 83 20.29 21.82 1.73
C ASN A 83 21.70 21.50 1.19
N LYS A 84 21.80 20.95 -0.03
CA LYS A 84 23.04 20.47 -0.64
C LYS A 84 23.82 19.50 0.26
N THR A 85 23.10 18.69 1.03
CA THR A 85 23.69 17.67 1.91
C THR A 85 23.75 16.32 1.19
N ALA A 86 24.77 15.52 1.48
CA ALA A 86 24.90 14.17 0.91
C ALA A 86 23.81 13.22 1.45
N PHE A 87 23.34 12.33 0.58
CA PHE A 87 22.44 11.22 0.90
C PHE A 87 22.68 10.08 -0.10
N PRO A 88 22.23 8.84 0.18
CA PRO A 88 22.30 7.74 -0.79
C PRO A 88 21.46 8.04 -2.03
N LYS A 89 22.09 8.37 -3.16
CA LYS A 89 21.37 8.71 -4.41
C LYS A 89 20.47 7.58 -4.93
N GLU A 90 20.89 6.34 -4.69
CA GLU A 90 20.10 5.15 -5.04
C GLU A 90 18.75 5.12 -4.32
N ALA A 91 18.62 5.74 -3.14
CA ALA A 91 17.32 5.84 -2.45
C ALA A 91 16.26 6.52 -3.33
N LEU A 92 16.63 7.61 -4.01
CA LEU A 92 15.72 8.33 -4.89
C LEU A 92 15.41 7.54 -6.17
N SER A 93 16.43 6.93 -6.78
CA SER A 93 16.25 6.10 -7.98
C SER A 93 15.36 4.88 -7.70
N ASN A 94 15.59 4.18 -6.59
CA ASN A 94 14.82 3.01 -6.19
C ASN A 94 13.38 3.39 -5.84
N ALA A 95 13.17 4.51 -5.15
CA ALA A 95 11.82 5.03 -4.88
C ALA A 95 11.05 5.35 -6.18
N ALA A 96 11.70 6.00 -7.15
CA ALA A 96 11.08 6.29 -8.45
C ALA A 96 10.76 5.04 -9.26
N ASN A 97 11.60 4.00 -9.17
CA ASN A 97 11.29 2.72 -9.79
C ASN A 97 10.10 2.02 -9.12
N ILE A 98 9.95 2.11 -7.79
CA ILE A 98 8.76 1.58 -7.10
C ILE A 98 7.50 2.31 -7.56
N ILE A 99 7.53 3.65 -7.67
CA ILE A 99 6.42 4.41 -8.26
C ILE A 99 6.08 3.87 -9.66
N ARG A 100 7.06 3.79 -10.55
CA ARG A 100 6.85 3.30 -11.92
C ARG A 100 6.20 1.91 -11.93
N THR A 101 6.80 0.94 -11.23
CA THR A 101 6.40 -0.46 -11.38
C THR A 101 5.18 -0.85 -10.57
N PHE A 102 5.06 -0.33 -9.34
CA PHE A 102 4.02 -0.74 -8.41
C PHE A 102 2.83 0.21 -8.40
N VAL A 103 3.08 1.52 -8.38
CA VAL A 103 2.00 2.51 -8.34
C VAL A 103 1.42 2.69 -9.74
N GLU A 104 2.24 3.05 -10.73
CA GLU A 104 1.74 3.50 -12.04
C GLU A 104 1.37 2.35 -13.00
N ASP A 105 2.21 1.31 -13.06
CA ASP A 105 2.05 0.20 -14.00
C ASP A 105 1.21 -0.96 -13.42
N TYR A 106 0.89 -0.92 -12.13
CA TYR A 106 0.05 -1.91 -11.45
C TYR A 106 -1.17 -1.26 -10.78
N HIS A 107 -1.03 -0.57 -9.64
CA HIS A 107 -2.15 0.01 -8.89
C HIS A 107 -3.05 0.89 -9.76
N GLU A 108 -2.50 1.93 -10.38
CA GLU A 108 -3.25 2.85 -11.26
C GLU A 108 -3.85 2.10 -12.46
N LYS A 109 -3.22 1.02 -12.92
CA LYS A 109 -3.79 0.18 -13.99
C LYS A 109 -4.97 -0.65 -13.52
N GLN A 110 -5.01 -1.07 -12.27
CA GLN A 110 -6.21 -1.70 -11.70
C GLN A 110 -7.37 -0.72 -11.73
N GLU A 111 -7.13 0.53 -11.32
CA GLU A 111 -8.17 1.56 -11.34
C GLU A 111 -8.62 1.92 -12.75
N GLU A 112 -7.67 2.17 -13.66
CA GLU A 112 -7.93 2.53 -15.06
C GLU A 112 -8.70 1.45 -15.81
N ASN A 113 -8.37 0.17 -15.56
CA ASN A 113 -8.96 -0.95 -16.28
C ASN A 113 -10.27 -1.44 -15.65
N TYR A 114 -10.40 -1.36 -14.32
CA TYR A 114 -11.52 -1.98 -13.62
C TYR A 114 -12.44 -0.98 -12.94
N LEU A 115 -11.95 0.07 -12.28
CA LEU A 115 -12.84 0.99 -11.54
C LEU A 115 -13.43 2.07 -12.46
N PHE A 116 -12.57 2.83 -13.13
CA PHE A 116 -12.97 4.01 -13.89
C PHE A 116 -14.03 3.73 -14.98
N PRO A 117 -13.97 2.61 -15.74
CA PRO A 117 -15.00 2.31 -16.74
C PRO A 117 -16.40 2.12 -16.13
N ARG A 118 -16.49 1.65 -14.88
CA ARG A 118 -17.77 1.42 -14.19
C ARG A 118 -18.43 2.73 -13.79
N PHE A 119 -17.64 3.69 -13.29
CA PHE A 119 -18.11 5.05 -13.04
C PHE A 119 -18.62 5.72 -14.31
N GLN A 120 -17.89 5.57 -15.42
CA GLN A 120 -18.32 6.09 -16.72
C GLN A 120 -19.63 5.45 -17.19
N LYS A 121 -19.75 4.12 -17.10
CA LYS A 121 -20.97 3.38 -17.45
C LYS A 121 -22.17 3.78 -16.57
N ALA A 122 -21.94 4.02 -15.29
CA ALA A 122 -22.97 4.45 -14.34
C ALA A 122 -23.30 5.96 -14.44
N ASN A 123 -22.54 6.73 -15.23
CA ASN A 123 -22.61 8.19 -15.30
C ASN A 123 -22.53 8.86 -13.92
N GLN A 124 -21.61 8.38 -13.08
CA GLN A 124 -21.34 8.93 -11.74
C GLN A 124 -19.87 9.33 -11.62
N LEU A 125 -19.61 10.48 -10.99
CA LEU A 125 -18.25 10.99 -10.73
C LEU A 125 -17.36 11.09 -11.99
N THR A 126 -17.93 11.25 -13.17
CA THR A 126 -17.20 11.25 -14.45
C THR A 126 -16.14 12.35 -14.54
N ASP A 127 -16.42 13.51 -13.97
CA ASP A 127 -15.48 14.63 -13.94
C ASP A 127 -14.26 14.32 -13.05
N LEU A 128 -14.51 13.69 -11.88
CA LEU A 128 -13.44 13.24 -10.99
C LEU A 128 -12.58 12.19 -11.68
N VAL A 129 -13.19 11.14 -12.25
CA VAL A 129 -12.48 10.09 -13.00
C VAL A 129 -11.65 10.68 -14.15
N SER A 130 -12.17 11.67 -14.87
CA SER A 130 -11.41 12.34 -15.94
C SER A 130 -10.17 13.06 -15.41
N VAL A 131 -10.26 13.69 -14.23
CA VAL A 131 -9.12 14.35 -13.58
C VAL A 131 -8.12 13.32 -13.07
N LEU A 132 -8.56 12.25 -12.42
CA LEU A 132 -7.67 11.18 -11.92
C LEU A 132 -6.87 10.55 -13.06
N LEU A 133 -7.53 10.23 -14.19
CA LEU A 133 -6.87 9.71 -15.37
C LEU A 133 -5.79 10.66 -15.92
N GLN A 134 -6.09 11.97 -15.96
CA GLN A 134 -5.11 12.98 -16.37
C GLN A 134 -3.93 13.08 -15.41
N GLN A 135 -4.19 12.92 -14.10
CA GLN A 135 -3.18 12.92 -13.06
C GLN A 135 -2.28 11.69 -13.15
N HIS A 136 -2.81 10.49 -13.38
CA HIS A 136 -1.98 9.29 -13.64
C HIS A 136 -1.02 9.53 -14.81
N GLN A 137 -1.51 10.11 -15.91
CA GLN A 137 -0.65 10.43 -17.06
C GLN A 137 0.40 11.49 -16.75
N ALA A 138 0.06 12.47 -15.90
CA ALA A 138 1.03 13.47 -15.43
C ALA A 138 2.08 12.84 -14.51
N GLY A 139 1.68 11.96 -13.60
CA GLY A 139 2.54 11.18 -12.71
C GLY A 139 3.61 10.43 -13.49
N ARG A 140 3.18 9.62 -14.47
CA ARG A 140 4.10 8.88 -15.36
C ARG A 140 5.15 9.76 -16.03
N ARG A 141 4.77 10.95 -16.50
CA ARG A 141 5.73 11.90 -17.11
C ARG A 141 6.71 12.51 -16.10
N LEU A 142 6.28 12.73 -14.86
CA LEU A 142 7.16 13.21 -13.79
C LEU A 142 8.14 12.09 -13.39
N THR A 143 7.64 10.87 -13.23
CA THR A 143 8.44 9.68 -12.89
C THR A 143 9.51 9.40 -13.92
N ASP A 144 9.19 9.46 -15.23
CA ASP A 144 10.19 9.30 -16.29
C ASP A 144 11.35 10.30 -16.18
N GLN A 145 11.03 11.56 -15.89
CA GLN A 145 12.04 12.61 -15.73
C GLN A 145 12.88 12.39 -14.47
N ILE A 146 12.26 12.00 -13.36
CA ILE A 146 12.98 11.67 -12.12
C ILE A 146 13.95 10.51 -12.37
N ILE A 147 13.47 9.40 -12.95
CA ILE A 147 14.30 8.23 -13.28
C ILE A 147 15.45 8.62 -14.21
N GLN A 148 15.18 9.46 -15.22
CA GLN A 148 16.22 9.90 -16.15
C GLN A 148 17.32 10.71 -15.44
N LEU A 149 16.95 11.61 -14.55
CA LEU A 149 17.87 12.45 -13.79
C LEU A 149 18.65 11.66 -12.73
N THR A 150 18.12 10.54 -12.23
CA THR A 150 18.79 9.69 -11.25
C THR A 150 19.74 8.66 -11.86
N LYS A 151 19.84 8.56 -13.19
CA LYS A 151 20.81 7.67 -13.87
C LYS A 151 22.26 8.12 -13.72
N SER A 152 22.50 9.41 -13.52
CA SER A 152 23.86 9.95 -13.39
C SER A 152 24.29 10.02 -11.93
N GLN A 153 25.53 9.57 -11.66
CA GLN A 153 26.12 9.68 -10.32
C GLN A 153 26.49 11.14 -9.99
N THR A 154 26.68 12.00 -10.99
CA THR A 154 26.94 13.43 -10.85
C THR A 154 25.74 14.22 -11.36
N VAL A 155 25.28 15.17 -10.56
CA VAL A 155 24.09 16.00 -10.87
C VAL A 155 24.57 17.45 -10.86
N THR A 156 24.33 18.16 -11.95
CA THR A 156 24.62 19.60 -12.06
C THR A 156 23.67 20.39 -11.16
N ASP A 157 24.01 21.64 -10.82
CA ASP A 157 23.10 22.50 -10.05
C ASP A 157 21.74 22.67 -10.74
N ALA A 158 21.70 22.72 -12.07
CA ALA A 158 20.45 22.81 -12.84
C ALA A 158 19.59 21.54 -12.71
N GLU A 159 20.19 20.37 -12.85
CA GLU A 159 19.49 19.09 -12.65
C GLU A 159 19.04 18.89 -11.21
N ASN A 160 19.80 19.39 -10.22
CA ASN A 160 19.41 19.37 -8.81
C ASN A 160 18.15 20.23 -8.58
N GLN A 161 18.07 21.42 -9.18
CA GLN A 161 16.87 22.25 -9.12
C GLN A 161 15.68 21.60 -9.83
N GLN A 162 15.92 20.95 -10.97
CA GLN A 162 14.88 20.22 -11.69
C GLN A 162 14.34 19.05 -10.84
N LEU A 163 15.19 18.27 -10.18
CA LEU A 163 14.76 17.21 -9.26
C LEU A 163 13.89 17.76 -8.12
N ILE A 164 14.30 18.86 -7.47
CA ILE A 164 13.50 19.50 -6.41
C ILE A 164 12.10 19.86 -6.92
N GLN A 165 12.02 20.45 -8.12
CA GLN A 165 10.75 20.82 -8.73
C GLN A 165 9.88 19.60 -9.04
N LEU A 166 10.45 18.55 -9.64
CA LEU A 166 9.71 17.34 -10.00
C LEU A 166 9.14 16.64 -8.76
N LEU A 167 9.95 16.48 -7.71
CA LEU A 167 9.49 15.87 -6.45
C LEU A 167 8.39 16.71 -5.78
N THR A 168 8.50 18.04 -5.87
CA THR A 168 7.47 18.95 -5.36
C THR A 168 6.15 18.80 -6.12
N LEU A 169 6.20 18.77 -7.46
CA LEU A 169 5.01 18.60 -8.30
C LEU A 169 4.35 17.25 -8.06
N PHE A 170 5.15 16.17 -7.97
CA PHE A 170 4.65 14.83 -7.71
C PHE A 170 3.91 14.77 -6.37
N ASN A 171 4.55 15.16 -5.27
CA ASN A 171 3.95 15.13 -3.93
C ASN A 171 2.73 16.06 -3.81
N THR A 172 2.74 17.22 -4.49
CA THR A 172 1.61 18.17 -4.48
C THR A 172 0.39 17.59 -5.19
N MET A 173 0.61 16.77 -6.22
CA MET A 173 -0.47 16.13 -6.98
C MET A 173 -1.00 14.87 -6.27
N TYR A 174 -0.12 13.95 -5.86
CA TYR A 174 -0.55 12.64 -5.37
C TYR A 174 -1.23 12.67 -4.00
N ARG A 175 -0.84 13.59 -3.10
CA ARG A 175 -1.50 13.72 -1.78
C ARG A 175 -3.01 13.97 -1.86
N PRO A 176 -3.50 14.99 -2.62
CA PRO A 176 -4.94 15.16 -2.79
C PRO A 176 -5.57 14.13 -3.73
N HIS A 177 -4.80 13.49 -4.60
CA HIS A 177 -5.27 12.44 -5.51
C HIS A 177 -5.73 11.20 -4.74
N GLU A 178 -4.81 10.54 -4.02
CA GLU A 178 -5.09 9.33 -3.23
C GLU A 178 -6.17 9.61 -2.17
N ALA A 179 -6.14 10.81 -1.55
CA ALA A 179 -7.14 11.19 -0.57
C ALA A 179 -8.56 11.30 -1.16
N ARG A 180 -8.70 11.65 -2.44
CA ARG A 180 -10.01 11.70 -3.11
C ARG A 180 -10.47 10.35 -3.61
N GLU A 181 -9.54 9.49 -4.00
CA GLU A 181 -9.87 8.09 -4.25
C GLU A 181 -10.41 7.43 -2.99
N ASP A 182 -9.68 7.49 -1.88
CA ASP A 182 -10.02 6.88 -0.60
C ASP A 182 -11.36 7.37 -0.02
N THR A 183 -11.60 8.69 -0.09
CA THR A 183 -12.72 9.31 0.64
C THR A 183 -13.94 9.59 -0.22
N VAL A 184 -13.82 9.56 -1.55
CA VAL A 184 -14.92 9.89 -2.47
C VAL A 184 -15.16 8.77 -3.48
N LEU A 185 -14.12 8.36 -4.22
CA LEU A 185 -14.28 7.39 -5.29
C LEU A 185 -14.59 5.99 -4.76
N PHE A 186 -13.75 5.43 -3.89
CA PHE A 186 -13.90 4.07 -3.38
C PHE A 186 -15.21 3.86 -2.60
N PRO A 187 -15.67 4.79 -1.72
CA PRO A 187 -16.98 4.67 -1.08
C PRO A 187 -18.15 4.71 -2.07
N ALA A 188 -18.01 5.43 -3.17
CA ALA A 188 -19.02 5.46 -4.23
C ALA A 188 -19.00 4.17 -5.07
N PHE A 189 -17.83 3.55 -5.23
CA PHE A 189 -17.66 2.33 -6.03
C PHE A 189 -18.58 1.21 -5.56
N ARG A 190 -18.65 0.97 -4.23
CA ARG A 190 -19.52 -0.07 -3.64
C ARG A 190 -21.02 0.15 -3.89
N LYS A 191 -21.44 1.35 -4.28
CA LYS A 191 -22.85 1.68 -4.60
C LYS A 191 -23.19 1.44 -6.07
N ILE A 192 -22.20 1.28 -6.94
CA ILE A 192 -22.40 1.18 -8.41
C ILE A 192 -22.08 -0.21 -8.97
N VAL A 193 -21.52 -1.11 -8.17
CA VAL A 193 -21.28 -2.51 -8.53
C VAL A 193 -22.13 -3.46 -7.68
N SER A 194 -22.47 -4.62 -8.25
CA SER A 194 -23.12 -5.69 -7.49
C SER A 194 -22.15 -6.37 -6.53
N LYS A 195 -22.65 -7.08 -5.50
CA LYS A 195 -21.80 -7.85 -4.59
C LYS A 195 -20.91 -8.86 -5.35
N ASN A 196 -21.50 -9.66 -6.23
CA ASN A 196 -20.74 -10.65 -6.99
C ASN A 196 -19.64 -10.01 -7.85
N GLU A 197 -19.94 -8.87 -8.48
CA GLU A 197 -18.95 -8.15 -9.27
C GLU A 197 -17.84 -7.55 -8.40
N TYR A 198 -18.18 -7.10 -7.20
CA TYR A 198 -17.22 -6.59 -6.23
C TYR A 198 -16.28 -7.70 -5.74
N ASP A 199 -16.83 -8.87 -5.41
CA ASP A 199 -16.06 -10.01 -4.92
C ASP A 199 -15.12 -10.55 -6.03
N SER A 200 -15.62 -10.70 -7.27
CA SER A 200 -14.78 -11.12 -8.40
C SER A 200 -13.66 -10.14 -8.76
N LEU A 201 -13.80 -8.86 -8.43
CA LEU A 201 -12.71 -7.89 -8.63
C LEU A 201 -11.59 -8.08 -7.62
N GLY A 202 -11.90 -8.51 -6.39
CA GLY A 202 -10.88 -8.85 -5.39
C GLY A 202 -10.00 -9.99 -5.89
N GLU A 203 -10.63 -11.08 -6.33
CA GLU A 203 -9.91 -12.22 -6.92
C GLU A 203 -9.05 -11.81 -8.14
N GLU A 204 -9.57 -10.95 -9.03
CA GLU A 204 -8.81 -10.48 -10.19
C GLU A 204 -7.61 -9.62 -9.77
N PHE A 205 -7.74 -8.83 -8.70
CA PHE A 205 -6.64 -8.00 -8.19
C PHE A 205 -5.52 -8.85 -7.61
N GLU A 206 -5.85 -9.79 -6.72
CA GLU A 206 -4.89 -10.75 -6.16
C GLU A 206 -4.19 -11.55 -7.27
N ASN A 207 -4.92 -11.96 -8.31
CA ASN A 207 -4.34 -12.66 -9.44
C ASN A 207 -3.36 -11.78 -10.23
N ASN A 208 -3.67 -10.50 -10.42
CA ASN A 208 -2.78 -9.57 -11.12
C ASN A 208 -1.53 -9.24 -10.30
N GLU A 209 -1.69 -9.09 -8.99
CA GLU A 209 -0.57 -8.94 -8.05
C GLU A 209 0.39 -10.12 -8.14
N HIS A 210 -0.13 -11.35 -7.99
CA HIS A 210 0.67 -12.57 -8.08
C HIS A 210 1.36 -12.74 -9.44
N LYS A 211 0.70 -12.37 -10.54
CA LYS A 211 1.31 -12.44 -11.89
C LYS A 211 2.51 -11.49 -12.02
N LEU A 212 2.44 -10.31 -11.42
CA LEU A 212 3.47 -9.26 -11.59
C LEU A 212 4.58 -9.35 -10.55
N PHE A 213 4.25 -9.73 -9.31
CA PHE A 213 5.15 -9.66 -8.16
C PHE A 213 5.42 -11.00 -7.48
N GLY A 214 4.74 -12.07 -7.91
CA GLY A 214 4.86 -13.40 -7.32
C GLY A 214 4.19 -13.49 -5.95
N ASN A 215 4.46 -14.59 -5.23
CA ASN A 215 3.75 -14.93 -3.98
C ASN A 215 3.96 -13.94 -2.83
N ASP A 216 5.04 -13.14 -2.86
CA ASP A 216 5.34 -12.16 -1.81
C ASP A 216 4.76 -10.77 -2.12
N GLY A 217 4.27 -10.54 -3.36
CA GLY A 217 3.39 -9.42 -3.72
C GLY A 217 3.75 -8.04 -3.14
N PHE A 218 2.76 -7.46 -2.50
CA PHE A 218 2.77 -6.20 -1.77
C PHE A 218 3.76 -6.22 -0.60
N GLU A 219 3.89 -7.35 0.12
CA GLU A 219 4.83 -7.47 1.25
C GLU A 219 6.28 -7.27 0.78
N ALA A 220 6.65 -7.83 -0.37
CA ALA A 220 7.96 -7.60 -0.97
C ALA A 220 8.19 -6.12 -1.31
N MET A 221 7.16 -5.40 -1.78
CA MET A 221 7.28 -3.95 -2.05
C MET A 221 7.38 -3.12 -0.77
N VAL A 222 6.60 -3.45 0.25
CA VAL A 222 6.69 -2.87 1.59
C VAL A 222 8.11 -3.02 2.16
N ASN A 223 8.73 -4.19 1.99
CA ASN A 223 10.11 -4.45 2.42
C ASN A 223 11.14 -3.63 1.62
N LYS A 224 10.94 -3.44 0.32
CA LYS A 224 11.79 -2.55 -0.49
C LYS A 224 11.70 -1.10 -0.04
N VAL A 225 10.50 -0.60 0.24
CA VAL A 225 10.29 0.77 0.79
C VAL A 225 10.96 0.90 2.15
N ALA A 226 10.78 -0.07 3.05
CA ALA A 226 11.43 -0.10 4.36
C ALA A 226 12.96 -0.05 4.26
N ALA A 227 13.56 -0.75 3.29
CA ALA A 227 15.00 -0.71 3.06
C ALA A 227 15.49 0.70 2.65
N ILE A 228 14.72 1.39 1.80
CA ILE A 228 15.02 2.77 1.40
C ILE A 228 14.93 3.71 2.61
N GLU A 229 13.87 3.60 3.40
CA GLU A 229 13.72 4.40 4.63
C GLU A 229 14.88 4.19 5.60
N LYS A 230 15.32 2.93 5.81
CA LYS A 230 16.49 2.63 6.64
C LYS A 230 17.76 3.28 6.09
N SER A 231 17.96 3.25 4.77
CA SER A 231 19.13 3.88 4.12
C SER A 231 19.16 5.40 4.29
N LEU A 232 18.00 6.03 4.39
CA LEU A 232 17.84 7.46 4.61
C LEU A 232 17.79 7.84 6.10
N GLY A 233 17.80 6.85 7.01
CA GLY A 233 17.63 7.09 8.43
C GLY A 233 16.24 7.61 8.80
N ILE A 234 15.21 7.20 8.06
CA ILE A 234 13.82 7.61 8.27
C ILE A 234 12.81 6.50 8.59
N TYR A 235 13.32 5.33 8.98
CA TYR A 235 12.51 4.13 9.22
C TYR A 235 11.79 4.11 10.58
N GLU A 236 12.43 4.64 11.62
CA GLU A 236 11.90 4.52 12.99
C GLU A 236 10.74 5.48 13.23
N LEU A 237 9.51 4.96 13.36
CA LEU A 237 8.31 5.79 13.54
C LEU A 237 8.43 6.78 14.71
N SER A 238 9.11 6.40 15.80
CA SER A 238 9.31 7.25 16.98
C SER A 238 10.01 8.57 16.68
N GLN A 239 10.85 8.64 15.64
CA GLN A 239 11.58 9.87 15.30
C GLN A 239 10.65 11.02 14.87
N PHE A 240 9.44 10.70 14.40
CA PHE A 240 8.44 11.67 13.97
C PHE A 240 7.52 12.11 15.11
N THR A 241 7.72 11.61 16.34
CA THR A 241 6.91 12.00 17.51
C THR A 241 7.33 13.38 18.01
N PRO A 242 6.44 14.39 17.99
CA PRO A 242 6.76 15.73 18.49
C PRO A 242 7.16 15.71 19.97
N GLN A 243 8.22 16.43 20.32
CA GLN A 243 8.64 16.67 21.70
C GLN A 243 8.11 18.05 22.13
N VAL A 244 6.80 18.14 22.38
CA VAL A 244 6.12 19.38 22.80
C VAL A 244 5.56 19.27 24.19
#